data_AF-A0A7J0G1R8-F1
#
_entry.id   AF-A0A7J0G1R8-F1
#
_cell.length_a   1.000
_cell.length_b   1.000
_cell.length_c   1.000
_cell.angle_alpha   90.00
_cell.angle_beta   90.00
_cell.angle_gamma   90.00
#
_symmetry.space_group_name_H-M   'P 1'
#
loop_
_entity.id
_entity.type
_entity.pdbx_description
1 polymer ?
#
loop_
_entity_poly.entity_id
_entity_poly.type
_entity_poly.pdbx_seq_one_letter_code
_entity_poly.pdbx_strand_id
1 'polypeptide(L)'
;MDALHNTHAKLLAFDFVSLTPTASDPTAFHRKGKLLLTRAETVGVITTRELKPNKFLKFAVDDGTGCIPCVLWLNHLTSPYFSRRSPPDVRRIADVAARFASQIQLGVVARVRGRITAYRGSVQITVSDVIVERDPNVEILHWLDCIKLARKCYGALNLSPHDQNRLS
;
A
#
# COMPACT_ATOMS: atom_id res chain seq x y z
N MET A 1 3.19 17.83 13.08
CA MET A 1 2.54 16.62 12.55
C MET A 1 3.38 16.11 11.39
N ASP A 2 3.64 14.81 11.30
CA ASP A 2 4.41 14.23 10.19
C ASP A 2 3.62 14.39 8.87
N ALA A 3 4.21 15.06 7.88
CA ALA A 3 3.52 15.55 6.68
C ALA A 3 2.94 14.44 5.79
N LEU A 4 3.41 13.20 5.95
CA LEU A 4 2.97 12.05 5.16
C LEU A 4 2.03 11.09 5.91
N HIS A 5 1.63 11.44 7.13
CA HIS A 5 0.65 10.63 7.87
C HIS A 5 -0.67 10.53 7.08
N ASN A 6 -1.19 9.31 6.90
CA ASN A 6 -2.43 9.00 6.18
C ASN A 6 -2.40 9.30 4.66
N THR A 7 -1.23 9.64 4.09
CA THR A 7 -1.02 9.76 2.64
C THR A 7 -0.55 8.41 2.09
N HIS A 8 -1.09 7.98 0.95
CA HIS A 8 -0.58 6.79 0.24
C HIS A 8 0.77 7.13 -0.40
N ALA A 9 1.87 6.80 0.30
CA ALA A 9 3.21 6.99 -0.23
C ALA A 9 3.45 6.06 -1.42
N LYS A 10 3.93 6.60 -2.54
CA LYS A 10 4.30 5.81 -3.71
C LYS A 10 5.64 5.12 -3.42
N LEU A 11 5.64 3.80 -3.42
CA LEU A 11 6.78 2.98 -3.04
C LEU A 11 6.98 1.83 -4.02
N LEU A 12 8.23 1.47 -4.25
CA LEU A 12 8.59 0.25 -4.98
C LEU A 12 8.75 -0.93 -4.02
N ALA A 13 8.69 -2.17 -4.52
CA ALA A 13 8.71 -3.38 -3.70
C ALA A 13 9.91 -3.45 -2.75
N PHE A 14 11.10 -3.08 -3.25
CA PHE A 14 12.31 -3.07 -2.42
C PHE A 14 12.20 -2.08 -1.24
N ASP A 15 11.42 -1.00 -1.36
CA ASP A 15 11.21 -0.06 -0.26
C ASP A 15 10.45 -0.74 0.89
N PHE A 16 9.46 -1.60 0.59
CA PHE A 16 8.67 -2.30 1.60
C PHE A 16 9.53 -3.24 2.46
N VAL A 17 10.57 -3.86 1.88
CA VAL A 17 11.51 -4.73 2.60
C VAL A 17 12.30 -3.94 3.65
N SER A 18 12.54 -2.65 3.42
CA SER A 18 13.29 -1.78 4.33
C SER A 18 12.44 -1.13 5.43
N LEU A 19 11.12 -1.36 5.44
CA LEU A 19 10.20 -0.78 6.41
C LEU A 19 10.26 -1.51 7.75
N THR A 20 10.41 -0.76 8.84
CA THR A 20 10.39 -1.30 10.19
C THR A 20 9.15 -0.81 10.94
N PRO A 21 8.40 -1.69 11.63
CA PRO A 21 7.25 -1.25 12.41
C PRO A 21 7.68 -0.36 13.58
N THR A 22 6.81 0.58 13.98
CA THR A 22 7.04 1.32 15.23
C THR A 22 6.73 0.43 16.44
N ALA A 23 7.43 0.66 17.55
CA ALA A 23 7.18 -0.06 18.79
C ALA A 23 5.82 0.30 19.42
N SER A 24 5.31 1.51 19.17
CA SER A 24 4.07 2.03 19.77
C SER A 24 2.82 1.80 18.92
N ASP A 25 2.94 1.69 17.59
CA ASP A 25 1.83 1.47 16.68
C ASP A 25 2.20 0.42 15.60
N PRO A 26 1.57 -0.77 15.62
CA PRO A 26 1.83 -1.82 14.64
C PRO A 26 1.33 -1.47 13.22
N THR A 27 0.64 -0.33 13.06
CA THR A 27 0.12 0.15 11.79
C THR A 27 0.90 1.33 11.21
N ALA A 28 1.99 1.70 11.88
CA ALA A 28 2.92 2.73 11.43
C ALA A 28 4.32 2.13 11.26
N PHE A 29 5.01 2.56 10.21
CA PHE A 29 6.28 1.98 9.77
C PHE A 29 7.29 3.08 9.48
N HIS A 30 8.53 2.91 9.93
CA HIS A 30 9.64 3.78 9.57
C HIS A 30 10.32 3.29 8.30
N ARG A 31 10.50 4.22 7.35
CA ARG A 31 11.47 4.04 6.26
C ARG A 31 12.81 4.64 6.67
N LYS A 32 13.87 3.82 6.63
CA LYS A 32 15.24 4.21 7.02
C LYS A 32 15.31 4.87 8.41
N GLY A 33 14.46 4.45 9.34
CA GLY A 33 14.42 4.94 10.73
C GLY A 33 13.95 6.39 10.91
N LYS A 34 13.45 7.07 9.86
CA LYS A 34 13.16 8.51 9.91
C LYS A 34 11.73 8.84 9.51
N LEU A 35 11.29 8.38 8.34
CA LEU A 35 9.98 8.76 7.80
C LEU A 35 8.90 7.79 8.26
N LEU A 36 7.82 8.30 8.89
CA LEU A 36 6.69 7.49 9.30
C LEU A 36 5.67 7.33 8.17
N LEU A 37 5.36 6.09 7.83
CA LEU A 37 4.42 5.71 6.77
C LEU A 37 3.34 4.79 7.35
N THR A 38 2.09 5.07 7.02
CA THR A 38 0.94 4.23 7.42
C THR A 38 0.19 3.64 6.21
N ARG A 39 0.42 4.21 5.03
CA ARG A 39 -0.27 3.88 3.79
C ARG A 39 0.68 3.91 2.61
N ALA A 40 0.39 3.08 1.61
CA ALA A 40 1.19 3.01 0.40
C ALA A 40 0.33 2.89 -0.86
N GLU A 41 0.92 3.30 -1.98
CA GLU A 41 0.49 3.04 -3.34
C GLU A 41 1.63 2.29 -4.05
N THR A 42 1.29 1.22 -4.77
CA THR A 42 2.22 0.49 -5.64
C THR A 42 1.52 0.20 -6.97
N VAL A 43 2.29 0.04 -8.04
CA VAL A 43 1.82 -0.31 -9.39
C VAL A 43 2.70 -1.43 -9.92
N GLY A 44 2.08 -2.46 -10.47
CA GLY A 44 2.80 -3.58 -11.10
C GLY A 44 1.85 -4.68 -11.54
N VAL A 45 2.43 -5.79 -11.98
CA VAL A 45 1.71 -6.96 -12.48
C VAL A 45 1.22 -7.84 -11.33
N ILE A 46 -0.04 -8.29 -11.38
CA ILE A 46 -0.54 -9.28 -10.44
C ILE A 46 0.06 -10.66 -10.75
N THR A 47 0.89 -11.19 -9.85
CA THR A 47 1.63 -12.46 -10.06
C THR A 47 1.07 -13.65 -9.29
N THR A 48 0.32 -13.42 -8.22
CA THR A 48 -0.36 -14.49 -7.46
C THR A 48 -1.81 -14.11 -7.17
N ARG A 49 -2.66 -15.12 -6.94
CA ARG A 49 -4.07 -14.90 -6.60
C ARG A 49 -4.64 -16.11 -5.84
N GLU A 50 -4.85 -15.95 -4.54
CA GLU A 50 -5.38 -16.97 -3.64
C GLU A 50 -6.67 -16.45 -2.97
N LEU A 51 -7.82 -16.90 -3.45
CA LEU A 51 -9.12 -16.54 -2.89
C LEU A 51 -9.49 -17.48 -1.74
N LYS A 52 -9.77 -16.89 -0.57
CA LYS A 52 -10.44 -17.58 0.53
C LYS A 52 -11.88 -17.06 0.64
N PRO A 53 -12.88 -17.85 0.17
CA PRO A 53 -14.28 -17.41 0.11
C PRO A 53 -14.77 -16.84 1.46
N ASN A 54 -15.53 -15.75 1.38
CA ASN A 54 -16.11 -15.04 2.54
C ASN A 54 -15.10 -14.57 3.60
N LYS A 55 -13.79 -14.56 3.27
CA LYS A 55 -12.73 -14.12 4.19
C LYS A 55 -11.86 -13.04 3.55
N PHE A 56 -11.06 -13.40 2.55
CA PHE A 56 -10.12 -12.48 1.92
C PHE A 56 -9.64 -13.01 0.57
N LEU A 57 -9.07 -12.12 -0.24
CA LEU A 57 -8.24 -12.44 -1.39
C LEU A 57 -6.80 -12.04 -1.08
N LYS A 58 -5.86 -12.98 -1.19
CA LYS A 58 -4.42 -12.70 -1.18
C LYS A 58 -3.88 -12.68 -2.59
N PHE A 59 -2.96 -11.77 -2.85
CA PHE A 59 -2.30 -11.65 -4.13
C PHE A 59 -0.94 -10.94 -3.95
N ALA A 60 -0.15 -10.89 -5.01
CA ALA A 60 1.12 -10.19 -5.02
C ALA A 60 1.20 -9.30 -6.25
N VAL A 61 1.79 -8.11 -6.07
CA VAL A 61 2.10 -7.16 -7.14
C VAL A 61 3.60 -7.23 -7.38
N ASP A 62 4.03 -7.55 -8.58
CA ASP A 62 5.43 -7.48 -9.00
C ASP A 62 5.62 -6.18 -9.78
N ASP A 63 6.46 -5.29 -9.25
CA ASP A 63 6.77 -4.01 -9.91
C ASP A 63 8.11 -4.04 -10.65
N GLY A 64 8.79 -5.19 -10.74
CA GLY A 64 10.12 -5.35 -11.33
C GLY A 64 11.27 -5.20 -10.32
N THR A 65 10.98 -4.76 -9.08
CA THR A 65 11.96 -4.69 -7.98
C THR A 65 11.71 -5.73 -6.88
N GLY A 66 10.63 -6.49 -7.00
CA GLY A 66 10.21 -7.53 -6.08
C GLY A 66 8.69 -7.66 -6.05
N CYS A 67 8.19 -8.58 -5.22
CA CYS A 67 6.76 -8.85 -5.07
C CYS A 67 6.23 -8.29 -3.75
N ILE A 68 5.23 -7.40 -3.81
CA ILE A 68 4.53 -6.86 -2.63
C ILE A 68 3.31 -7.73 -2.30
N PRO A 69 3.27 -8.41 -1.14
CA PRO A 69 2.08 -9.13 -0.71
C PRO A 69 0.92 -8.14 -0.43
N CYS A 70 -0.26 -8.49 -0.91
CA CYS A 70 -1.48 -7.70 -0.75
C CYS A 70 -2.62 -8.58 -0.23
N VAL A 71 -3.46 -8.00 0.62
CA VAL A 71 -4.66 -8.65 1.15
C VAL A 71 -5.88 -7.74 1.02
N LEU A 72 -6.91 -8.23 0.34
CA LEU A 72 -8.22 -7.61 0.23
C LEU A 72 -9.21 -8.39 1.11
N TRP A 73 -9.77 -7.74 2.13
CA TRP A 73 -10.77 -8.36 3.00
C TRP A 73 -12.13 -8.47 2.30
N LEU A 74 -12.80 -9.61 2.48
CA LEU A 74 -14.10 -9.91 1.85
C LEU A 74 -15.15 -10.34 2.89
N ASN A 75 -14.85 -10.20 4.17
CA ASN A 75 -15.72 -10.60 5.29
C ASN A 75 -16.57 -9.45 5.85
N HIS A 76 -16.85 -8.41 5.05
CA HIS A 76 -17.56 -7.21 5.49
C HIS A 76 -18.93 -7.51 6.14
N LEU A 77 -19.66 -8.49 5.59
CA LEU A 77 -20.99 -8.86 6.06
C LEU A 77 -21.00 -9.82 7.26
N THR A 78 -19.86 -10.44 7.58
CA THR A 78 -19.75 -11.47 8.63
C THR A 78 -18.84 -11.05 9.79
N SER A 79 -18.01 -10.02 9.60
CA SER A 79 -17.06 -9.56 10.60
C SER A 79 -17.75 -8.70 11.68
N PRO A 80 -17.54 -8.98 12.98
CA PRO A 80 -18.08 -8.17 14.06
C PRO A 80 -17.52 -6.75 14.08
N TYR A 81 -16.41 -6.48 13.39
CA TYR A 81 -15.84 -5.14 13.21
C TYR A 81 -16.85 -4.14 12.63
N PHE A 82 -17.78 -4.62 11.78
CA PHE A 82 -18.79 -3.78 11.13
C PHE A 82 -20.11 -3.69 11.90
N SER A 83 -20.23 -4.35 13.07
CA SER A 83 -21.48 -4.37 13.87
C SER A 83 -22.01 -2.98 14.26
N ARG A 84 -21.11 -1.99 14.41
CA ARG A 84 -21.46 -0.61 14.77
C ARG A 84 -21.81 0.28 13.56
N ARG A 85 -21.68 -0.23 12.33
CA ARG A 85 -21.96 0.54 11.10
C ARG A 85 -23.37 0.26 10.59
N SER A 86 -23.92 1.20 9.83
CA SER A 86 -25.22 1.03 9.20
C SER A 86 -25.19 -0.16 8.22
N PRO A 87 -26.18 -1.07 8.23
CA PRO A 87 -26.20 -2.21 7.31
C PRO A 87 -26.12 -1.84 5.81
N PRO A 88 -26.79 -0.78 5.32
CA PRO A 88 -26.65 -0.34 3.94
C PRO A 88 -25.22 0.05 3.56
N ASP A 89 -24.49 0.75 4.45
CA ASP A 89 -23.12 1.16 4.16
C ASP A 89 -22.16 -0.03 4.13
N VAL A 90 -22.36 -1.00 5.04
CA VAL A 90 -21.55 -2.23 5.05
C VAL A 90 -21.77 -3.02 3.75
N ARG A 91 -23.01 -3.09 3.23
CA ARG A 91 -23.28 -3.70 1.93
C ARG A 91 -22.55 -3.02 0.79
N ARG A 92 -22.58 -1.68 0.72
CA ARG A 92 -21.83 -0.93 -0.32
C ARG A 92 -20.32 -1.21 -0.27
N ILE A 93 -19.75 -1.26 0.93
CA ILE A 93 -18.31 -1.58 1.10
C ILE A 93 -18.04 -3.01 0.63
N ALA A 94 -18.92 -3.97 0.98
CA ALA A 94 -18.80 -5.35 0.54
C ALA A 94 -18.86 -5.47 -0.99
N ASP A 95 -19.80 -4.77 -1.64
CA ASP A 95 -19.97 -4.76 -3.10
C ASP A 95 -18.74 -4.17 -3.80
N VAL A 96 -18.18 -3.07 -3.28
CA VAL A 96 -16.95 -2.47 -3.79
C VAL A 96 -15.76 -3.44 -3.65
N ALA A 97 -15.62 -4.10 -2.51
CA ALA A 97 -14.57 -5.09 -2.30
C ALA A 97 -14.74 -6.31 -3.24
N ALA A 98 -15.97 -6.77 -3.47
CA ALA A 98 -16.24 -7.84 -4.43
C ALA A 98 -15.87 -7.44 -5.87
N ARG A 99 -16.13 -6.19 -6.25
CA ARG A 99 -15.71 -5.64 -7.55
C ARG A 99 -14.20 -5.55 -7.68
N PHE A 100 -13.48 -5.13 -6.63
CA PHE A 100 -12.01 -5.16 -6.67
C PHE A 100 -11.49 -6.60 -6.80
N ALA A 101 -12.10 -7.56 -6.10
CA ALA A 101 -11.71 -8.97 -6.19
C ALA A 101 -11.92 -9.59 -7.58
N SER A 102 -12.90 -9.10 -8.36
CA SER A 102 -13.10 -9.53 -9.74
C SER A 102 -12.11 -8.88 -10.72
N GLN A 103 -11.62 -7.69 -10.41
CA GLN A 103 -10.62 -6.97 -11.20
C GLN A 103 -9.19 -7.49 -10.99
N ILE A 104 -8.87 -7.95 -9.78
CA ILE A 104 -7.56 -8.55 -9.47
C ILE A 104 -7.47 -9.91 -10.15
N GLN A 105 -6.86 -9.95 -11.34
CA GLN A 105 -6.63 -11.15 -12.14
C GLN A 105 -5.13 -11.31 -12.41
N LEU A 106 -4.66 -12.55 -12.58
CA LEU A 106 -3.25 -12.80 -12.90
C LEU A 106 -2.87 -12.11 -14.22
N GLY A 107 -1.67 -11.53 -14.27
CA GLY A 107 -1.10 -10.92 -15.46
C GLY A 107 -1.59 -9.50 -15.79
N VAL A 108 -2.58 -8.97 -15.06
CA VAL A 108 -3.00 -7.57 -15.26
C VAL A 108 -2.08 -6.62 -14.51
N VAL A 109 -1.85 -5.44 -15.08
CA VAL A 109 -1.19 -4.32 -14.38
C VAL A 109 -2.24 -3.63 -13.51
N ALA A 110 -1.94 -3.47 -12.23
CA ALA A 110 -2.85 -2.84 -11.29
C ALA A 110 -2.13 -1.82 -10.40
N ARG A 111 -2.80 -0.70 -10.15
CA ARG A 111 -2.49 0.21 -9.06
C ARG A 111 -3.22 -0.25 -7.81
N VAL A 112 -2.47 -0.47 -6.74
CA VAL A 112 -2.99 -0.95 -5.46
C VAL A 112 -2.66 0.06 -4.38
N ARG A 113 -3.69 0.49 -3.64
CA ARG A 113 -3.56 1.40 -2.52
C ARG A 113 -4.08 0.78 -1.24
N GLY A 114 -3.44 1.06 -0.13
CA GLY A 114 -3.94 0.61 1.15
C GLY A 114 -3.07 0.96 2.34
N ARG A 115 -3.40 0.33 3.48
CA ARG A 115 -2.63 0.45 4.71
C ARG A 115 -1.43 -0.48 4.66
N ILE A 116 -0.30 0.01 5.14
CA ILE A 116 0.87 -0.83 5.38
C ILE A 116 0.57 -1.63 6.67
N THR A 117 0.76 -2.93 6.60
CA THR A 117 0.54 -3.86 7.72
C THR A 117 1.64 -4.92 7.71
N ALA A 118 1.87 -5.59 8.83
CA ALA A 118 2.76 -6.74 8.89
C ALA A 118 1.97 -8.01 9.24
N TYR A 119 2.27 -9.11 8.57
CA TYR A 119 1.72 -10.42 8.88
C TYR A 119 2.83 -11.45 8.91
N ARG A 120 2.98 -12.15 10.05
CA ARG A 120 4.05 -13.14 10.27
C ARG A 120 5.45 -12.60 9.91
N GLY A 121 5.73 -11.36 10.30
CA GLY A 121 7.01 -10.69 10.07
C GLY A 121 7.21 -10.13 8.66
N SER A 122 6.28 -10.34 7.72
CA SER A 122 6.36 -9.78 6.36
C SER A 122 5.45 -8.56 6.21
N VAL A 123 5.98 -7.49 5.62
CA VAL A 123 5.20 -6.29 5.28
C VAL A 123 4.28 -6.61 4.10
N GLN A 124 3.05 -6.11 4.17
CA GLN A 124 2.02 -6.30 3.15
C GLN A 124 1.10 -5.07 3.07
N ILE A 125 0.37 -4.92 1.97
CA ILE A 125 -0.69 -3.91 1.82
C ILE A 125 -2.04 -4.53 2.16
N THR A 126 -2.70 -4.01 3.20
CA THR A 126 -4.13 -4.21 3.40
C THR A 126 -4.89 -3.25 2.49
N VAL A 127 -5.47 -3.80 1.43
CA VAL A 127 -6.01 -3.08 0.28
C VAL A 127 -7.23 -2.24 0.66
N SER A 128 -7.23 -0.99 0.22
CA SER A 128 -8.37 -0.06 0.28
C SER A 128 -9.00 0.17 -1.09
N ASP A 129 -8.20 0.12 -2.16
CA ASP A 129 -8.64 0.39 -3.53
C ASP A 129 -7.69 -0.27 -4.55
N VAL A 130 -8.26 -0.70 -5.68
CA VAL A 130 -7.52 -1.28 -6.82
C VAL A 130 -8.05 -0.70 -8.12
N ILE A 131 -7.12 -0.33 -9.00
CA ILE A 131 -7.43 0.14 -10.35
C ILE A 131 -6.63 -0.73 -11.33
N VAL A 132 -7.31 -1.37 -12.27
CA VAL A 132 -6.65 -2.04 -13.41
C VAL A 132 -6.23 -0.97 -14.40
N GLU A 133 -4.93 -0.87 -14.63
CA GLU A 133 -4.36 0.15 -15.49
C GLU A 133 -4.31 -0.36 -16.93
N ARG A 134 -4.59 0.54 -17.88
CA ARG A 134 -4.59 0.22 -19.32
C ARG A 134 -3.50 0.96 -20.10
N ASP A 135 -2.93 2.01 -19.50
CA ASP A 135 -1.82 2.74 -20.09
C ASP A 135 -0.54 1.92 -19.92
N PRO A 136 0.12 1.48 -21.01
CA PRO A 136 1.36 0.71 -20.91
C PRO A 136 2.49 1.50 -20.23
N ASN A 137 2.40 2.82 -20.16
CA ASN A 137 3.42 3.66 -19.53
C ASN A 137 3.22 3.82 -18.01
N VAL A 138 2.14 3.30 -17.43
CA VAL A 138 1.83 3.56 -16.01
C VAL A 138 2.92 3.05 -15.06
N GLU A 139 3.54 1.91 -15.38
CA GLU A 139 4.57 1.31 -14.54
C GLU A 139 5.82 2.20 -14.52
N ILE A 140 6.28 2.62 -15.70
CA ILE A 140 7.47 3.49 -15.80
C ILE A 140 7.20 4.88 -15.21
N LEU A 141 6.00 5.43 -15.38
CA LEU A 141 5.61 6.70 -14.76
C LEU A 141 5.58 6.58 -13.23
N HIS A 142 5.04 5.48 -12.70
CA HIS A 142 5.04 5.22 -11.26
C HIS A 142 6.47 5.07 -10.71
N TRP A 143 7.34 4.35 -11.41
CA TRP A 143 8.76 4.24 -11.07
C TRP A 143 9.46 5.60 -10.99
N LEU A 144 9.27 6.45 -12.00
CA LEU A 144 9.84 7.79 -12.03
C LEU A 144 9.34 8.65 -10.86
N ASP A 145 8.05 8.55 -10.53
CA ASP A 145 7.47 9.22 -9.36
C ASP A 145 8.08 8.71 -8.05
N CYS A 146 8.18 7.39 -7.85
CA CYS A 146 8.81 6.78 -6.68
C CYS A 146 10.26 7.25 -6.49
N ILE A 147 11.06 7.24 -7.57
CA ILE A 147 12.45 7.71 -7.53
C ILE A 147 12.52 9.21 -7.21
N LYS A 148 11.68 10.03 -7.84
CA LYS A 148 11.61 11.47 -7.59
C LYS A 148 11.23 11.76 -6.13
N LEU A 149 10.21 11.10 -5.60
CA LEU A 149 9.76 11.24 -4.22
C LEU A 149 10.82 10.74 -3.23
N ALA A 150 11.48 9.62 -3.52
CA ALA A 150 12.57 9.11 -2.71
C ALA A 150 13.71 10.13 -2.57
N ARG A 151 14.09 10.80 -3.68
CA ARG A 151 15.15 11.80 -3.71
C ARG A 151 14.74 13.13 -3.08
N LYS A 152 13.55 13.64 -3.41
CA LYS A 152 13.14 15.02 -3.09
C LYS A 152 12.25 15.17 -1.86
N CYS A 153 11.58 14.10 -1.43
CA CYS A 153 10.65 14.15 -0.31
C CYS A 153 11.14 13.22 0.80
N TYR A 154 11.22 11.92 0.54
CA TYR A 154 11.52 10.95 1.59
C TYR A 154 12.96 11.05 2.12
N GLY A 155 13.90 11.47 1.28
CA GLY A 155 15.27 11.81 1.70
C GLY A 155 15.40 13.20 2.31
N ALA A 156 14.65 14.18 1.80
CA ALA A 156 14.80 15.61 2.13
C ALA A 156 13.94 16.10 3.30
N LEU A 157 12.95 15.33 3.77
CA LEU A 157 12.16 15.61 4.99
C LEU A 157 13.01 15.58 6.29
N ASN A 158 14.33 15.76 6.17
CA ASN A 158 15.36 15.64 7.19
C ASN A 158 16.40 16.78 7.19
N LEU A 159 16.22 17.90 6.49
CA LEU A 159 17.10 19.04 6.78
C LEU A 159 16.50 19.82 7.95
N SER A 160 17.15 19.73 9.11
CA SER A 160 16.99 20.76 10.12
C SER A 160 17.41 22.10 9.50
N PRO A 161 16.86 23.26 9.92
CA PRO A 161 17.32 24.56 9.43
C PRO A 161 18.83 24.78 9.60
N HIS A 162 19.46 24.06 10.55
CA HIS A 162 20.90 24.08 10.79
C HIS A 162 21.73 23.35 9.73
N ASP A 163 21.16 22.36 9.03
CA ASP A 163 21.89 21.55 8.04
C ASP A 163 21.85 22.13 6.62
N GLN A 164 21.01 23.15 6.37
CA GLN A 164 20.93 23.85 5.08
C GLN A 164 22.12 24.79 4.83
N ASN A 165 22.76 25.32 5.89
CA ASN A 165 23.89 26.25 5.79
C ASN A 165 25.26 25.59 5.57
N ARG A 166 25.34 24.25 5.45
CA ARG A 166 26.60 23.52 5.22
C ARG A 166 26.78 23.03 3.78
N LEU A 167 25.85 23.35 2.88
CA LEU A 167 25.86 22.90 1.48
C LEU A 167 25.74 24.07 0.48
N SER A 168 26.07 25.30 0.90
CA SER A 168 26.27 26.46 0.01
C SER A 168 27.74 26.67 -0.28
#